data_AF-A0A1A9WKI0-F1
#
_entry.id   AF-A0A1A9WKI0-F1
#
_cell.length_a   1.000
_cell.length_b   1.000
_cell.length_c   1.000
_cell.angle_alpha   90.00
_cell.angle_beta   90.00
_cell.angle_gamma   90.00
#
_symmetry.space_group_name_H-M   'P 1'
#
loop_
_entity.id
_entity.type
_entity.pdbx_description
1 polymer ?
#
loop_
_entity_poly.entity_id
_entity_poly.type
_entity_poly.pdbx_seq_one_letter_code
_entity_poly.pdbx_strand_id
1 'polypeptide(L)'
;MAPKKSKTNGFMVFTMEWKGKYGRQLSLREATAEAGKIWETMNMQERASYNEKAKDEKIRVRKGGEKLTCVGTPISQVEKEKLELEQKEKQIKRTIEQTVKNSVKDGNLEHKSYFFISVNYFTKPMNDDRFYIPAELAVCEYSLKQGVSRIFHTLINPGIKPYGRQYEAQQHSETTHNLPLPPNAMGDENLGNIYNSVLKFVSTTDDYPPLYTLGESIKTVISVLDFLKSDLPAANIDLNIYPIQYLFFVMKESTCEQGELEKPSTFHITDAYFERDYFEYQSGIGCQFHEDKDRNKYCTQSIVTRWGYMFSDYMCRDIAVQLLPGRHVPQNTNLNAIEILVPTDFSDAGRSSVSVASSSNYSTKIVSDCKTYYDDQEISVSSCDETKTTYNNNFPSLGARKKTSSPAASKPKSSTPKREYVEEYSSIKSENVEPDLNPWGTRSLRLPDESDYNVTPDSNMDQDTDAYTSTYSFGRGRGLPTSNIFNNKATSFGRGRHRYN
;
A
#
# COMPACT_ATOMS: atom_id res chain seq x y z
N MET A 1 16.11 45.54 -25.22
CA MET A 1 16.89 45.49 -23.97
C MET A 1 15.93 45.63 -22.80
N ALA A 2 15.83 44.64 -21.91
CA ALA A 2 14.97 44.76 -20.72
C ALA A 2 15.55 45.81 -19.75
N PRO A 3 14.72 46.69 -19.13
CA PRO A 3 15.22 47.69 -18.21
C PRO A 3 15.81 47.02 -16.97
N LYS A 4 17.03 47.40 -16.59
CA LYS A 4 17.65 46.95 -15.33
C LYS A 4 16.70 47.28 -14.18
N LYS A 5 16.22 46.27 -13.45
CA LYS A 5 15.42 46.45 -12.23
C LYS A 5 16.18 47.38 -11.29
N SER A 6 15.57 48.52 -10.93
CA SER A 6 16.20 49.49 -10.02
C SER A 6 16.42 48.84 -8.67
N LYS A 7 17.66 48.79 -8.21
CA LYS A 7 18.00 48.29 -6.87
C LYS A 7 17.38 49.25 -5.85
N THR A 8 16.61 48.74 -4.90
CA THR A 8 16.03 49.52 -3.80
C THR A 8 17.18 50.10 -2.95
N ASN A 9 17.40 51.40 -3.06
CA ASN A 9 18.37 52.15 -2.27
C ASN A 9 17.67 52.84 -1.08
N GLY A 10 18.38 53.24 -0.03
CA GLY A 10 17.78 53.88 1.16
C GLY A 10 16.92 55.10 0.84
N PHE A 11 17.32 55.90 -0.15
CA PHE A 11 16.51 57.00 -0.66
C PHE A 11 15.14 56.57 -1.21
N MET A 12 15.08 55.46 -1.95
CA MET A 12 13.80 54.96 -2.48
C MET A 12 12.86 54.46 -1.37
N VAL A 13 13.41 53.87 -0.29
CA VAL A 13 12.63 53.47 0.88
C VAL A 13 12.01 54.70 1.55
N PHE A 14 12.81 55.75 1.73
CA PHE A 14 12.33 57.03 2.26
C PHE A 14 11.26 57.67 1.38
N THR A 15 11.49 57.75 0.07
CA THR A 15 10.54 58.33 -0.90
C THR A 15 9.19 57.61 -0.86
N MET A 16 9.18 56.28 -0.73
CA MET A 16 7.95 55.50 -0.61
C MET A 16 7.22 55.76 0.72
N GLU A 17 7.96 55.86 1.83
CA GLU A 17 7.39 56.19 3.14
C GLU A 17 6.82 57.62 3.18
N TRP A 18 7.56 58.58 2.62
CA TRP A 18 7.14 59.98 2.51
C TRP A 18 5.90 60.13 1.62
N LYS A 19 5.88 59.46 0.45
CA LYS A 19 4.72 59.42 -0.43
C LYS A 19 3.49 58.82 0.29
N GLY A 20 3.68 57.77 1.07
CA GLY A 20 2.61 57.14 1.86
C GLY A 20 2.01 58.06 2.92
N LYS A 21 2.82 58.95 3.51
CA LYS A 21 2.41 59.89 4.57
C LYS A 21 1.88 61.23 4.03
N TYR A 22 2.54 61.82 3.04
CA TYR A 22 2.30 63.20 2.60
C TYR A 22 1.88 63.34 1.13
N GLY A 23 2.07 62.31 0.31
CA GLY A 23 1.98 62.41 -1.15
C GLY A 23 1.19 61.28 -1.82
N ARG A 24 0.10 60.80 -1.19
CA ARG A 24 -0.64 59.61 -1.69
C ARG A 24 -1.13 59.80 -3.13
N GLN A 25 -1.55 61.03 -3.47
CA GLN A 25 -2.07 61.40 -4.79
C GLN A 25 -0.99 61.80 -5.82
N LEU A 26 0.27 61.97 -5.40
CA LEU A 26 1.37 62.34 -6.32
C LEU A 26 1.86 61.12 -7.10
N SER A 27 2.32 61.36 -8.33
CA SER A 27 3.01 60.31 -9.10
C SER A 27 4.34 59.96 -8.44
N LEU A 28 4.88 58.76 -8.69
CA LEU A 28 6.16 58.34 -8.11
C LEU A 28 7.31 59.27 -8.53
N ARG A 29 7.25 59.85 -9.74
CA ARG A 29 8.26 60.80 -10.22
C ARG A 29 8.24 62.12 -9.45
N GLU A 30 7.05 62.69 -9.23
CA GLU A 30 6.88 63.92 -8.47
C GLU A 30 7.24 63.73 -6.99
N ALA A 31 6.83 62.60 -6.42
CA ALA A 31 7.20 62.24 -5.05
C ALA A 31 8.71 62.09 -4.88
N THR A 32 9.43 61.59 -5.90
CA THR A 32 10.89 61.49 -5.88
C THR A 32 11.56 62.86 -5.91
N ALA A 33 11.01 63.83 -6.65
CA ALA A 33 11.55 65.19 -6.72
C ALA A 33 11.39 65.94 -5.40
N GLU A 34 10.22 65.88 -4.77
CA GLU A 34 9.98 66.52 -3.47
C GLU A 34 10.70 65.81 -2.32
N ALA A 35 10.70 64.47 -2.32
CA ALA A 35 11.48 63.71 -1.33
C ALA A 35 12.99 63.94 -1.50
N GLY A 36 13.48 64.23 -2.70
CA GLY A 36 14.89 64.58 -2.97
C GLY A 36 15.35 65.83 -2.20
N LYS A 37 14.54 66.90 -2.23
CA LYS A 37 14.82 68.15 -1.52
C LYS A 37 14.90 67.95 0.00
N ILE A 38 14.00 67.12 0.53
CA ILE A 38 13.96 66.80 1.97
C ILE A 38 15.11 65.85 2.33
N TRP A 39 15.43 64.90 1.47
CA TRP A 39 16.54 63.98 1.69
C TRP A 39 17.86 64.71 1.79
N GLU A 40 18.10 65.74 0.96
CA GLU A 40 19.31 66.58 0.98
C GLU A 40 19.51 67.33 2.31
N THR A 41 18.42 67.71 2.97
CA THR A 41 18.45 68.42 4.26
C THR A 41 18.56 67.48 5.48
N MET A 42 18.36 66.17 5.32
CA MET A 42 18.49 65.18 6.39
C MET A 42 19.95 64.89 6.78
N ASN A 43 20.16 64.64 8.08
CA ASN A 43 21.47 64.29 8.62
C ASN A 43 21.83 62.81 8.36
N MET A 44 23.13 62.50 8.44
CA MET A 44 23.68 61.17 8.15
C MET A 44 23.04 60.05 9.00
N GLN A 45 22.67 60.36 10.24
CA GLN A 45 22.06 59.43 11.19
C GLN A 45 20.60 59.10 10.85
N GLU A 46 19.85 60.06 10.31
CA GLU A 46 18.47 59.85 9.84
C GLU A 46 18.44 59.02 8.55
N ARG A 47 19.40 59.28 7.65
CA ARG A 47 19.60 58.49 6.43
C ARG A 47 20.07 57.05 6.72
N ALA A 48 20.78 56.82 7.83
CA ALA A 48 21.28 55.51 8.21
C ALA A 48 20.14 54.49 8.42
N SER A 49 19.06 54.89 9.11
CA SER A 49 17.90 54.01 9.33
C SER A 49 17.27 53.54 8.01
N TYR A 50 17.12 54.43 7.02
CA TYR A 50 16.59 54.07 5.71
C TYR A 50 17.56 53.21 4.88
N ASN A 51 18.87 53.42 5.03
CA ASN A 51 19.88 52.58 4.40
C ASN A 51 19.92 51.16 5.00
N GLU A 52 19.69 51.01 6.30
CA GLU A 52 19.52 49.71 6.96
C GLU A 52 18.27 48.99 6.47
N LYS A 53 17.11 49.67 6.46
CA LYS A 53 15.88 49.12 5.87
C LYS A 53 16.06 48.66 4.41
N ALA A 54 16.81 49.42 3.60
CA ALA A 54 17.11 49.03 2.23
C ALA A 54 18.06 47.82 2.13
N LYS A 55 18.99 47.65 3.08
CA LYS A 55 19.82 46.45 3.18
C LYS A 55 18.96 45.23 3.56
N ASP A 56 18.06 45.38 4.52
CA ASP A 56 17.16 44.30 4.95
C ASP A 56 16.21 43.87 3.84
N GLU A 57 15.62 44.82 3.12
CA GLU A 57 14.75 44.52 1.97
C GLU A 57 15.54 43.81 0.87
N LYS A 58 16.81 44.19 0.65
CA LYS A 58 17.70 43.52 -0.30
C LYS A 58 18.08 42.11 0.16
N ILE A 59 18.22 41.87 1.46
CA ILE A 59 18.43 40.53 2.02
C ILE A 59 17.16 39.69 1.85
N ARG A 60 15.97 40.26 2.10
CA ARG A 60 14.67 39.60 1.94
C ARG A 60 14.41 39.21 0.48
N VAL A 61 14.66 40.12 -0.46
CA VAL A 61 14.52 39.85 -1.90
C VAL A 61 15.57 38.85 -2.39
N ARG A 62 16.79 38.85 -1.83
CA ARG A 62 17.83 37.85 -2.14
C ARG A 62 17.51 36.46 -1.62
N LYS A 63 16.85 36.35 -0.45
CA LYS A 63 16.40 35.06 0.09
C LYS A 63 15.24 34.45 -0.71
N GLY A 64 14.61 35.22 -1.60
CA GLY A 64 13.39 34.80 -2.30
C GLY A 64 12.23 34.67 -1.31
N GLY A 65 11.01 34.94 -1.76
CA GLY A 65 9.84 34.49 -0.97
C GLY A 65 9.93 32.98 -0.76
N GLU A 66 9.29 32.49 0.30
CA GLU A 66 9.16 31.05 0.50
C GLU A 66 8.58 30.42 -0.75
N LYS A 67 9.28 29.43 -1.32
CA LYS A 67 8.83 28.77 -2.54
C LYS A 67 7.55 28.02 -2.18
N LEU A 68 6.49 28.28 -2.93
CA LEU A 68 5.21 27.60 -2.76
C LEU A 68 5.09 26.49 -3.81
N THR A 69 4.38 25.43 -3.45
CA THR A 69 3.89 24.43 -4.39
C THR A 69 2.81 25.03 -5.30
N CYS A 70 2.43 24.33 -6.37
CA CYS A 70 1.32 24.74 -7.25
C CYS A 70 -0.04 24.84 -6.53
N VAL A 71 -0.16 24.30 -5.31
CA VAL A 71 -1.34 24.34 -4.44
C VAL A 71 -1.24 25.47 -3.40
N GLY A 72 -0.15 26.24 -3.40
CA GLY A 72 0.05 27.36 -2.48
C GLY A 72 0.65 26.98 -1.12
N THR A 73 0.95 25.70 -0.87
CA THR A 73 1.61 25.24 0.35
C THR A 73 3.11 25.54 0.29
N PRO A 74 3.73 26.08 1.36
CA PRO A 74 5.18 26.24 1.45
C PRO A 74 5.95 24.94 1.22
N ILE A 75 6.98 24.96 0.36
CA ILE A 75 7.84 23.79 0.12
C ILE A 75 8.56 23.36 1.41
N SER A 76 8.95 24.32 2.24
CA SER A 76 9.55 24.08 3.57
C SER A 76 8.65 23.20 4.46
N GLN A 77 7.34 23.43 4.42
CA GLN A 77 6.36 22.67 5.17
C GLN A 77 6.26 21.24 4.65
N VAL A 78 6.16 21.06 3.33
CA VAL A 78 6.10 19.73 2.70
C VAL A 78 7.38 18.92 2.97
N GLU A 79 8.55 19.55 2.87
CA GLU A 79 9.83 18.92 3.19
C GLU A 79 9.91 18.50 4.67
N LYS A 80 9.40 19.34 5.57
CA LYS A 80 9.34 19.05 7.00
C LYS A 80 8.41 17.87 7.29
N GLU A 81 7.20 17.86 6.73
CA GLU A 81 6.23 16.77 6.89
C GLU A 81 6.81 15.45 6.36
N LYS A 82 7.47 15.49 5.18
CA LYS A 82 8.15 14.33 4.63
C LYS A 82 9.26 13.81 5.55
N LEU A 83 10.08 14.70 6.09
CA LEU A 83 11.15 14.34 7.02
C LEU A 83 10.60 13.74 8.32
N GLU A 84 9.51 14.28 8.86
CA GLU A 84 8.84 13.76 10.06
C GLU A 84 8.29 12.34 9.82
N LEU A 85 7.70 12.08 8.64
CA LEU A 85 7.25 10.74 8.26
C LEU A 85 8.41 9.75 8.14
N GLU A 86 9.50 10.14 7.47
CA GLU A 86 10.71 9.29 7.36
C GLU A 86 11.35 9.01 8.72
N GLN A 87 11.36 9.98 9.63
CA GLN A 87 11.87 9.80 10.99
C GLN A 87 10.99 8.84 11.80
N LYS A 88 9.66 8.98 11.72
CA LYS A 88 8.72 8.05 12.35
C LYS A 88 8.90 6.62 11.82
N GLU A 89 9.03 6.44 10.51
CA GLU A 89 9.26 5.13 9.91
C GLU A 89 10.58 4.51 10.40
N LYS A 90 11.67 5.29 10.45
CA LYS A 90 12.96 4.83 10.99
C LYS A 90 12.86 4.47 12.47
N GLN A 91 12.10 5.22 13.26
CA GLN A 91 11.87 4.93 14.67
C GLN A 91 11.12 3.60 14.84
N ILE A 92 10.03 3.39 14.07
CA ILE A 92 9.25 2.15 14.10
C ILE A 92 10.16 0.95 13.76
N LYS A 93 10.94 1.03 12.68
CA LYS A 93 11.88 -0.02 12.27
C LYS A 93 12.88 -0.35 13.40
N ARG A 94 13.49 0.67 14.01
CA ARG A 94 14.39 0.49 15.16
C ARG A 94 13.70 -0.18 16.36
N THR A 95 12.47 0.20 16.66
CA THR A 95 11.69 -0.41 17.75
C THR A 95 11.45 -1.90 17.48
N ILE A 96 11.10 -2.27 16.25
CA ILE A 96 10.90 -3.68 15.85
C ILE A 96 12.22 -4.45 15.98
N GLU A 97 13.31 -3.94 15.42
CA GLU A 97 14.63 -4.55 15.56
C GLU A 97 15.03 -4.75 17.02
N GLN A 98 14.86 -3.73 17.87
CA GLN A 98 15.20 -3.81 19.28
C GLN A 98 14.33 -4.84 20.00
N THR A 99 13.04 -4.89 19.67
CA THR A 99 12.08 -5.84 20.24
C THR A 99 12.50 -7.27 19.94
N VAL A 100 12.89 -7.58 18.70
CA VAL A 100 13.35 -8.93 18.32
C VAL A 100 14.74 -9.22 18.92
N LYS A 101 15.71 -8.30 18.78
CA LYS A 101 17.07 -8.44 19.32
C LYS A 101 17.09 -8.68 20.83
N ASN A 102 16.25 -7.99 21.60
CA ASN A 102 16.12 -8.23 23.04
C ASN A 102 15.65 -9.66 23.32
N SER A 103 14.65 -10.13 22.57
CA SER A 103 14.10 -11.49 22.71
C SER A 103 15.13 -12.57 22.39
N VAL A 104 15.99 -12.33 21.40
CA VAL A 104 17.13 -13.22 21.09
C VAL A 104 18.12 -13.26 22.24
N LYS A 105 18.50 -12.09 22.78
CA LYS A 105 19.44 -11.99 23.92
C LYS A 105 18.92 -12.69 25.17
N ASP A 106 17.62 -12.60 25.41
CA ASP A 106 16.95 -13.23 26.55
C ASP A 106 16.68 -14.73 26.33
N GLY A 107 17.05 -15.29 25.17
CA GLY A 107 16.78 -16.69 24.81
C GLY A 107 15.29 -16.99 24.67
N ASN A 108 14.45 -15.97 24.47
CA ASN A 108 13.00 -16.05 24.52
C ASN A 108 12.33 -15.75 23.16
N LEU A 109 13.08 -15.80 22.07
CA LEU A 109 12.55 -15.53 20.71
C LEU A 109 11.37 -16.45 20.38
N GLU A 110 11.48 -17.73 20.74
CA GLU A 110 10.46 -18.75 20.46
C GLU A 110 9.12 -18.49 21.16
N HIS A 111 9.16 -18.06 22.43
CA HIS A 111 7.96 -17.93 23.26
C HIS A 111 7.39 -16.52 23.27
N LYS A 112 8.12 -15.54 22.73
CA LYS A 112 7.60 -14.17 22.64
C LYS A 112 6.34 -14.13 21.77
N SER A 113 5.32 -13.48 22.33
CA SER A 113 4.05 -13.28 21.65
C SER A 113 4.07 -11.97 20.86
N TYR A 114 3.61 -12.05 19.62
CA TYR A 114 3.39 -10.95 18.69
C TYR A 114 1.90 -10.92 18.33
N PHE A 115 1.34 -9.72 18.18
CA PHE A 115 -0.08 -9.56 17.94
C PHE A 115 -0.33 -9.03 16.53
N PHE A 116 -1.11 -9.75 15.72
CA PHE A 116 -1.43 -9.33 14.37
C PHE A 116 -2.87 -8.83 14.29
N ILE A 117 -3.10 -7.74 13.56
CA ILE A 117 -4.42 -7.12 13.40
C ILE A 117 -4.78 -6.92 11.93
N SER A 118 -6.02 -7.27 11.59
CA SER A 118 -6.62 -7.00 10.28
C SER A 118 -8.02 -6.44 10.46
N VAL A 119 -8.39 -5.49 9.59
CA VAL A 119 -9.69 -4.82 9.60
C VAL A 119 -10.27 -4.78 8.19
N ASN A 120 -11.58 -4.97 8.08
CA ASN A 120 -12.36 -4.65 6.91
C ASN A 120 -13.22 -3.41 7.19
N TYR A 121 -13.56 -2.69 6.11
CA TYR A 121 -14.33 -1.45 6.19
C TYR A 121 -15.37 -1.42 5.07
N PHE A 122 -16.50 -0.75 5.31
CA PHE A 122 -17.52 -0.56 4.28
C PHE A 122 -17.14 0.55 3.30
N THR A 123 -16.70 1.70 3.80
CA THR A 123 -16.33 2.84 2.96
C THR A 123 -15.13 3.59 3.52
N LYS A 124 -14.34 4.13 2.60
CA LYS A 124 -13.27 5.09 2.89
C LYS A 124 -13.84 6.51 3.08
N PRO A 125 -13.11 7.38 3.78
CA PRO A 125 -13.52 8.78 3.98
C PRO A 125 -13.52 9.62 2.68
N MET A 126 -14.31 10.71 2.62
CA MET A 126 -14.26 11.65 1.46
C MET A 126 -12.96 12.45 1.41
N ASN A 127 -12.50 12.90 2.58
CA ASN A 127 -11.33 13.77 2.78
C ASN A 127 -10.50 13.11 3.89
N ASP A 128 -9.21 13.44 3.99
CA ASP A 128 -8.29 12.87 5.01
C ASP A 128 -8.76 13.03 6.48
N ASP A 129 -9.80 13.84 6.74
CA ASP A 129 -10.37 14.09 8.07
C ASP A 129 -11.52 13.16 8.51
N ARG A 130 -11.92 12.16 7.71
CA ARG A 130 -12.99 11.22 8.12
C ARG A 130 -12.44 9.84 8.45
N PHE A 131 -13.13 9.14 9.36
CA PHE A 131 -12.80 7.77 9.71
C PHE A 131 -13.22 6.79 8.62
N TYR A 132 -12.48 5.69 8.48
CA TYR A 132 -12.95 4.51 7.77
C TYR A 132 -14.11 3.88 8.56
N ILE A 133 -15.19 3.51 7.86
CA ILE A 133 -16.35 2.88 8.52
C ILE A 133 -16.06 1.38 8.66
N PRO A 134 -15.88 0.84 9.87
CA PRO A 134 -15.49 -0.56 10.06
C PRO A 134 -16.62 -1.54 9.72
N ALA A 135 -16.23 -2.75 9.33
CA ALA A 135 -17.12 -3.86 9.00
C ALA A 135 -16.77 -5.15 9.74
N GLU A 136 -15.47 -5.43 9.94
CA GLU A 136 -14.99 -6.63 10.63
C GLU A 136 -13.58 -6.36 11.18
N LEU A 137 -13.24 -6.96 12.32
CA LEU A 137 -11.93 -6.83 12.96
C LEU A 137 -11.50 -8.19 13.52
N ALA A 138 -10.22 -8.52 13.33
CA ALA A 138 -9.60 -9.66 14.00
C ALA A 138 -8.22 -9.28 14.54
N VAL A 139 -7.90 -9.81 15.72
CA VAL A 139 -6.57 -9.75 16.34
C VAL A 139 -6.15 -11.17 16.71
N CYS A 140 -4.97 -11.61 16.29
CA CYS A 140 -4.41 -12.88 16.74
C CYS A 140 -3.14 -12.70 17.56
N GLU A 141 -2.92 -13.60 18.50
CA GLU A 141 -1.65 -13.76 19.19
C GLU A 141 -0.86 -14.90 18.52
N TYR A 142 0.40 -14.61 18.20
CA TYR A 142 1.31 -15.52 17.53
C TYR A 142 2.63 -15.62 18.27
N SER A 143 3.16 -16.83 18.44
CA SER A 143 4.55 -17.06 18.84
C SER A 143 5.16 -18.13 17.94
N LEU A 144 6.49 -18.13 17.77
CA LEU A 144 7.14 -19.17 16.99
C LEU A 144 6.94 -20.55 17.60
N LYS A 145 6.85 -20.66 18.93
CA LYS A 145 6.69 -21.93 19.65
C LYS A 145 5.29 -22.52 19.56
N GLN A 146 4.27 -21.68 19.69
CA GLN A 146 2.88 -22.12 19.77
C GLN A 146 2.12 -21.94 18.46
N GLY A 147 2.65 -21.18 17.51
CA GLY A 147 1.94 -20.74 16.32
C GLY A 147 0.86 -19.71 16.69
N VAL A 148 -0.24 -19.69 15.94
CA VAL A 148 -1.43 -18.91 16.28
C VAL A 148 -2.10 -19.53 17.52
N SER A 149 -2.02 -18.83 18.66
CA SER A 149 -2.46 -19.33 19.96
C SER A 149 -3.90 -18.91 20.29
N ARG A 150 -4.21 -17.62 20.11
CA ARG A 150 -5.50 -17.02 20.43
C ARG A 150 -5.93 -16.10 19.30
N ILE A 151 -7.23 -16.04 19.05
CA ILE A 151 -7.82 -15.13 18.06
C ILE A 151 -9.04 -14.45 18.68
N PHE A 152 -9.07 -13.13 18.64
CA PHE A 152 -10.25 -12.31 18.85
C PHE A 152 -10.79 -11.91 17.48
N HIS A 153 -12.06 -12.19 17.22
CA HIS A 153 -12.73 -11.83 15.96
C HIS A 153 -14.11 -11.27 16.27
N THR A 154 -14.50 -10.22 15.55
CA THR A 154 -15.86 -9.70 15.57
C THR A 154 -16.25 -9.08 14.24
N LEU A 155 -17.50 -9.27 13.85
CA LEU A 155 -18.18 -8.41 12.88
C LEU A 155 -18.61 -7.11 13.57
N ILE A 156 -18.66 -6.00 12.84
CA ILE A 156 -18.95 -4.68 13.39
C ILE A 156 -20.14 -4.08 12.66
N ASN A 157 -21.17 -3.70 13.42
CA ASN A 157 -22.27 -2.89 12.92
C ASN A 157 -22.00 -1.43 13.31
N PRO A 158 -21.57 -0.57 12.38
CA PRO A 158 -21.25 0.82 12.69
C PRO A 158 -22.49 1.67 13.02
N GLY A 159 -23.71 1.17 12.80
CA GLY A 159 -24.99 1.88 13.01
C GLY A 159 -25.22 3.08 12.06
N ILE A 160 -24.17 3.60 11.43
CA ILE A 160 -24.20 4.77 10.57
C ILE A 160 -24.32 4.31 9.11
N LYS A 161 -25.34 4.81 8.41
CA LYS A 161 -25.46 4.64 6.96
C LYS A 161 -24.44 5.54 6.25
N PRO A 162 -23.62 5.03 5.31
CA PRO A 162 -22.69 5.86 4.54
C PRO A 162 -23.45 6.73 3.55
N TYR A 163 -23.90 7.91 4.00
CA TYR A 163 -24.60 8.89 3.15
C TYR A 163 -23.67 9.40 2.04
N GLY A 164 -24.18 9.42 0.81
CA GLY A 164 -23.45 9.91 -0.37
C GLY A 164 -22.38 8.97 -0.93
N ARG A 165 -22.12 7.81 -0.32
CA ARG A 165 -21.14 6.80 -0.79
C ARG A 165 -21.70 5.38 -0.85
N GLN A 166 -23.03 5.25 -0.90
CA GLN A 166 -23.68 3.94 -0.91
C GLN A 166 -23.20 3.03 -2.05
N TYR A 167 -22.99 3.60 -3.25
CA TYR A 167 -22.47 2.84 -4.40
C TYR A 167 -21.05 2.33 -4.17
N GLU A 168 -20.14 3.19 -3.70
CA GLU A 168 -18.75 2.78 -3.42
C GLU A 168 -18.69 1.72 -2.31
N ALA A 169 -19.49 1.89 -1.27
CA ALA A 169 -19.57 0.92 -0.17
C ALA A 169 -20.10 -0.44 -0.65
N GLN A 170 -21.10 -0.41 -1.52
CA GLN A 170 -21.68 -1.62 -2.12
C GLN A 170 -20.65 -2.31 -3.01
N GLN A 171 -20.03 -1.56 -3.92
CA GLN A 171 -19.00 -2.10 -4.82
C GLN A 171 -17.81 -2.67 -4.04
N HIS A 172 -17.32 -1.98 -3.01
CA HIS A 172 -16.25 -2.48 -2.17
C HIS A 172 -16.67 -3.80 -1.49
N SER A 173 -17.82 -3.81 -0.83
CA SER A 173 -18.30 -5.03 -0.16
C SER A 173 -18.45 -6.20 -1.13
N GLU A 174 -19.14 -6.03 -2.27
CA GLU A 174 -19.38 -7.10 -3.25
C GLU A 174 -18.08 -7.66 -3.85
N THR A 175 -17.05 -6.80 -4.02
CA THR A 175 -15.75 -7.21 -4.55
C THR A 175 -14.85 -7.85 -3.50
N THR A 176 -14.98 -7.51 -2.22
CA THR A 176 -14.15 -8.02 -1.11
C THR A 176 -14.93 -8.98 -0.21
N HIS A 177 -15.33 -8.52 0.97
CA HIS A 177 -15.85 -9.29 2.10
C HIS A 177 -17.33 -9.72 1.97
N ASN A 178 -18.10 -9.05 1.12
CA ASN A 178 -19.52 -9.32 0.87
C ASN A 178 -20.42 -9.23 2.13
N LEU A 179 -19.97 -8.51 3.16
CA LEU A 179 -20.77 -8.17 4.34
C LEU A 179 -21.95 -7.27 3.98
N PRO A 180 -23.13 -7.50 4.58
CA PRO A 180 -24.30 -6.67 4.34
C PRO A 180 -24.06 -5.25 4.86
N LEU A 181 -24.48 -4.25 4.08
CA LEU A 181 -24.30 -2.84 4.44
C LEU A 181 -25.32 -2.39 5.49
N PRO A 182 -25.00 -1.35 6.28
CA PRO A 182 -25.98 -0.69 7.15
C PRO A 182 -27.21 -0.23 6.35
N PRO A 183 -28.44 -0.42 6.87
CA PRO A 183 -28.78 -0.76 8.26
C PRO A 183 -28.76 -2.25 8.62
N ASN A 184 -28.56 -3.15 7.65
CA ASN A 184 -28.60 -4.59 7.87
C ASN A 184 -27.19 -5.17 8.13
N ALA A 185 -26.27 -4.34 8.62
CA ALA A 185 -24.91 -4.78 8.93
C ALA A 185 -24.93 -5.80 10.08
N MET A 186 -24.07 -6.80 9.98
CA MET A 186 -23.91 -7.81 11.03
C MET A 186 -22.90 -7.34 12.06
N GLY A 187 -22.98 -7.88 13.28
CA GLY A 187 -22.01 -7.64 14.33
C GLY A 187 -22.54 -6.84 15.51
N ASP A 188 -21.63 -6.47 16.40
CA ASP A 188 -21.96 -5.68 17.59
C ASP A 188 -22.07 -4.19 17.22
N GLU A 189 -23.05 -3.53 17.82
CA GLU A 189 -23.33 -2.10 17.70
C GLU A 189 -22.57 -1.27 18.75
N ASN A 190 -22.11 -1.90 19.84
CA ASN A 190 -21.42 -1.25 20.95
C ASN A 190 -19.92 -1.10 20.64
N LEU A 191 -19.58 -0.09 19.84
CA LEU A 191 -18.24 0.14 19.33
C LEU A 191 -17.17 0.28 20.44
N GLY A 192 -17.49 0.98 21.53
CA GLY A 192 -16.54 1.14 22.64
C GLY A 192 -16.29 -0.17 23.41
N ASN A 193 -17.26 -1.08 23.47
CA ASN A 193 -17.06 -2.41 24.07
C ASN A 193 -16.15 -3.28 23.21
N ILE A 194 -16.25 -3.17 21.89
CA ILE A 194 -15.33 -3.85 20.96
C ILE A 194 -13.90 -3.36 21.21
N TYR A 195 -13.71 -2.04 21.30
CA TYR A 195 -12.39 -1.46 21.59
C TYR A 195 -11.81 -1.95 22.91
N ASN A 196 -12.61 -1.93 23.99
CA ASN A 196 -12.19 -2.44 25.30
C ASN A 196 -11.90 -3.95 25.28
N SER A 197 -12.61 -4.71 24.45
CA SER A 197 -12.35 -6.15 24.28
C SER A 197 -11.02 -6.40 23.56
N VAL A 198 -10.68 -5.58 22.57
CA VAL A 198 -9.35 -5.60 21.92
C VAL A 198 -8.27 -5.27 22.95
N LEU A 199 -8.44 -4.21 23.74
CA LEU A 199 -7.49 -3.85 24.79
C LEU A 199 -7.28 -4.99 25.79
N LYS A 200 -8.37 -5.61 26.26
CA LYS A 200 -8.32 -6.75 27.17
C LYS A 200 -7.65 -7.98 26.55
N PHE A 201 -7.80 -8.18 25.25
CA PHE A 201 -7.16 -9.29 24.54
C PHE A 201 -5.64 -9.10 24.44
N VAL A 202 -5.21 -7.87 24.16
CA VAL A 202 -3.81 -7.49 23.90
C VAL A 202 -3.03 -7.23 25.19
N SER A 203 -3.70 -6.83 26.28
CA SER A 203 -3.05 -6.45 27.53
C SER A 203 -2.18 -7.57 28.10
N THR A 204 -0.91 -7.27 28.35
CA THR A 204 0.03 -8.15 29.06
C THR A 204 0.60 -7.42 30.28
N THR A 205 0.24 -7.87 31.49
CA THR A 205 0.88 -7.46 32.76
C THR A 205 1.21 -5.96 32.87
N ASP A 206 0.24 -5.10 32.53
CA ASP A 206 0.26 -3.63 32.59
C ASP A 206 0.78 -2.84 31.38
N ASP A 207 1.12 -3.48 30.26
CA ASP A 207 1.47 -2.79 29.00
C ASP A 207 0.67 -3.31 27.78
N TYR A 208 0.65 -2.52 26.71
CA TYR A 208 0.01 -2.82 25.43
C TYR A 208 1.07 -3.04 24.35
N PRO A 209 1.38 -4.31 24.01
CA PRO A 209 2.34 -4.60 22.97
C PRO A 209 1.89 -4.05 21.60
N PRO A 210 2.84 -3.77 20.69
CA PRO A 210 2.51 -3.33 19.35
C PRO A 210 1.69 -4.36 18.58
N LEU A 211 0.75 -3.86 17.78
CA LEU A 211 0.00 -4.65 16.82
C LEU A 211 0.63 -4.53 15.43
N TYR A 212 0.69 -5.64 14.71
CA TYR A 212 1.30 -5.69 13.37
C TYR A 212 0.25 -5.90 12.29
N THR A 213 0.35 -5.13 11.21
CA THR A 213 -0.54 -5.22 10.05
C THR A 213 0.22 -4.90 8.76
N LEU A 214 -0.39 -5.09 7.59
CA LEU A 214 0.21 -4.73 6.31
C LEU A 214 0.51 -3.22 6.26
N GLY A 215 1.69 -2.85 5.74
CA GLY A 215 2.12 -1.45 5.62
C GLY A 215 1.08 -0.50 4.99
N GLU A 216 0.41 -0.96 3.93
CA GLU A 216 -0.67 -0.22 3.25
C GLU A 216 -1.95 -0.08 4.09
N SER A 217 -2.19 -1.01 5.01
CA SER A 217 -3.38 -1.08 5.86
C SER A 217 -3.22 -0.33 7.18
N ILE A 218 -2.02 0.15 7.53
CA ILE A 218 -1.74 0.85 8.80
C ILE A 218 -2.71 2.03 9.00
N LYS A 219 -2.89 2.87 7.98
CA LYS A 219 -3.80 4.03 8.06
C LYS A 219 -5.25 3.62 8.31
N THR A 220 -5.69 2.55 7.63
CA THR A 220 -7.03 1.98 7.78
C THR A 220 -7.24 1.45 9.19
N VAL A 221 -6.29 0.67 9.72
CA VAL A 221 -6.35 0.10 11.07
C VAL A 221 -6.39 1.20 12.13
N ILE A 222 -5.49 2.20 12.05
CA ILE A 222 -5.48 3.34 12.98
C ILE A 222 -6.84 4.04 12.95
N SER A 223 -7.35 4.35 11.76
CA SER A 223 -8.63 5.04 11.59
C SER A 223 -9.82 4.24 12.14
N VAL A 224 -9.83 2.92 11.96
CA VAL A 224 -10.86 2.04 12.52
C VAL A 224 -10.76 1.99 14.05
N LEU A 225 -9.56 1.87 14.61
CA LEU A 225 -9.38 1.88 16.07
C LEU A 225 -9.82 3.22 16.68
N ASP A 226 -9.48 4.34 16.03
CA ASP A 226 -9.93 5.66 16.45
C ASP A 226 -11.45 5.83 16.36
N PHE A 227 -12.07 5.23 15.33
CA PHE A 227 -13.53 5.20 15.19
C PHE A 227 -14.18 4.44 16.35
N LEU A 228 -13.66 3.25 16.69
CA LEU A 228 -14.16 2.47 17.82
C LEU A 228 -13.95 3.20 19.17
N LYS A 229 -12.83 3.91 19.28
CA LYS A 229 -12.46 4.72 20.46
C LYS A 229 -13.33 5.97 20.63
N SER A 230 -13.97 6.46 19.56
CA SER A 230 -14.81 7.66 19.63
C SER A 230 -16.12 7.47 20.42
N ASP A 231 -16.49 6.23 20.71
CA ASP A 231 -17.67 5.89 21.48
C ASP A 231 -17.45 6.08 23.00
N LEU A 232 -18.48 6.52 23.72
CA LEU A 232 -18.40 6.91 25.14
C LEU A 232 -17.86 5.85 26.12
N PRO A 233 -18.12 4.53 25.94
CA PRO A 233 -17.59 3.51 26.84
C PRO A 233 -16.12 3.14 26.56
N ALA A 234 -15.50 3.66 25.49
CA ALA A 234 -14.14 3.28 25.13
C ALA A 234 -13.07 3.88 26.07
N ALA A 235 -12.07 3.07 26.44
CA ALA A 235 -10.92 3.56 27.18
C ALA A 235 -10.04 4.49 26.32
N ASN A 236 -9.49 5.54 26.93
CA ASN A 236 -8.59 6.47 26.24
C ASN A 236 -7.13 5.98 26.24
N ILE A 237 -6.88 4.87 25.54
CA ILE A 237 -5.54 4.28 25.38
C ILE A 237 -5.18 4.34 23.90
N ASP A 238 -3.90 4.48 23.55
CA ASP A 238 -3.44 4.46 22.16
C ASP A 238 -2.63 3.18 21.92
N LEU A 239 -2.91 2.51 20.80
CA LEU A 239 -2.24 1.27 20.40
C LEU A 239 -1.21 1.57 19.30
N ASN A 240 -0.01 1.02 19.45
CA ASN A 240 1.04 1.16 18.45
C ASN A 240 0.81 0.18 17.29
N ILE A 241 0.67 0.68 16.07
CA ILE A 241 0.45 -0.13 14.86
C ILE A 241 1.69 -0.10 13.96
N TYR A 242 2.28 -1.27 13.71
CA TYR A 242 3.55 -1.44 13.02
C TYR A 242 3.45 -2.33 11.77
N PRO A 243 4.37 -2.20 10.79
CA PRO A 243 4.37 -3.01 9.58
C PRO A 243 4.79 -4.45 9.86
N ILE A 244 3.92 -5.40 9.53
CA ILE A 244 4.15 -6.85 9.71
C ILE A 244 5.24 -7.37 8.80
N GLN A 245 5.39 -6.83 7.59
CA GLN A 245 6.41 -7.28 6.64
C GLN A 245 7.83 -7.03 7.17
N TYR A 246 8.03 -5.90 7.87
CA TYR A 246 9.32 -5.61 8.48
C TYR A 246 9.60 -6.48 9.70
N LEU A 247 8.57 -6.79 10.51
CA LEU A 247 8.69 -7.80 11.56
C LEU A 247 9.09 -9.17 10.98
N PHE A 248 8.43 -9.59 9.89
CA PHE A 248 8.69 -10.85 9.20
C PHE A 248 10.15 -10.96 8.74
N PHE A 249 10.68 -9.90 8.13
CA PHE A 249 12.09 -9.81 7.74
C PHE A 249 13.05 -9.94 8.93
N VAL A 250 12.87 -9.11 9.98
CA VAL A 250 13.77 -9.08 11.14
C VAL A 250 13.73 -10.40 11.91
N MET A 251 12.55 -11.01 12.05
CA MET A 251 12.42 -12.33 12.68
C MET A 251 13.11 -13.40 11.85
N LYS A 252 12.96 -13.40 10.52
CA LYS A 252 13.66 -14.35 9.64
C LYS A 252 15.18 -14.22 9.73
N GLU A 253 15.72 -12.99 9.73
CA GLU A 253 17.17 -12.81 9.92
C GLU A 253 17.64 -13.40 11.24
N SER A 254 16.85 -13.24 12.30
CA SER A 254 17.16 -13.74 13.64
C SER A 254 17.07 -15.27 13.73
N THR A 255 16.09 -15.89 13.08
CA THR A 255 15.97 -17.37 13.05
C THR A 255 17.04 -18.01 12.17
N CYS A 256 17.40 -17.40 11.03
CA CYS A 256 18.55 -17.83 10.24
C CYS A 256 19.86 -17.74 11.04
N GLU A 257 20.05 -16.68 11.82
CA GLU A 257 21.25 -16.54 12.66
C GLU A 257 21.32 -17.61 13.75
N GLN A 258 20.20 -17.93 14.40
CA GLN A 258 20.12 -19.00 15.39
C GLN A 258 20.29 -20.40 14.78
N GLY A 259 19.78 -20.61 13.57
CA GLY A 259 19.86 -21.88 12.84
C GLY A 259 21.14 -22.04 12.00
N GLU A 260 22.08 -21.10 12.06
CA GLU A 260 23.30 -21.06 11.23
C GLU A 260 23.02 -21.18 9.71
N LEU A 261 21.92 -20.57 9.26
CA LEU A 261 21.48 -20.53 7.87
C LEU A 261 21.85 -19.22 7.17
N GLU A 262 21.88 -19.24 5.84
CA GLU A 262 22.06 -18.03 5.04
C GLU A 262 20.89 -17.07 5.26
N LYS A 263 21.22 -15.81 5.56
CA LYS A 263 20.24 -14.74 5.75
C LYS A 263 19.70 -14.29 4.40
N PRO A 264 18.42 -13.87 4.31
CA PRO A 264 17.90 -13.24 3.11
C PRO A 264 18.75 -12.02 2.74
N SER A 265 19.18 -11.91 1.49
CA SER A 265 20.08 -10.85 1.04
C SER A 265 19.43 -9.46 1.07
N THR A 266 18.10 -9.39 0.91
CA THR A 266 17.33 -8.15 0.89
C THR A 266 15.94 -8.33 1.48
N PHE A 267 15.38 -7.25 2.03
CA PHE A 267 13.99 -7.15 2.50
C PHE A 267 12.97 -7.56 1.41
N HIS A 268 13.26 -7.28 0.13
CA HIS A 268 12.35 -7.58 -0.97
C HIS A 268 12.09 -9.08 -1.17
N ILE A 269 13.03 -9.94 -0.78
CA ILE A 269 12.82 -11.41 -0.84
C ILE A 269 11.74 -11.83 0.14
N THR A 270 11.83 -11.32 1.38
CA THR A 270 10.86 -11.65 2.42
C THR A 270 9.50 -11.02 2.13
N ASP A 271 9.49 -9.82 1.55
CA ASP A 271 8.25 -9.14 1.13
C ASP A 271 7.55 -9.92 0.01
N ALA A 272 8.28 -10.31 -1.04
CA ALA A 272 7.74 -11.12 -2.13
C ALA A 272 7.26 -12.52 -1.67
N TYR A 273 7.88 -13.10 -0.64
CA TYR A 273 7.40 -14.34 -0.04
C TYR A 273 6.08 -14.13 0.70
N PHE A 274 5.95 -13.02 1.45
CA PHE A 274 4.75 -12.69 2.20
C PHE A 274 3.56 -12.34 1.28
N GLU A 275 3.81 -11.63 0.16
CA GLU A 275 2.80 -11.26 -0.83
C GLU A 275 2.19 -12.46 -1.58
N ARG A 276 2.91 -13.59 -1.67
CA ARG A 276 2.42 -14.79 -2.37
C ARG A 276 1.24 -15.45 -1.68
N ASP A 277 1.06 -15.24 -0.37
CA ASP A 277 0.01 -15.81 0.46
C ASP A 277 -0.31 -17.28 0.11
N TYR A 278 0.65 -18.18 0.35
CA TYR A 278 0.50 -19.61 0.01
C TYR A 278 -0.72 -20.29 0.66
N PHE A 279 -1.27 -19.69 1.71
CA PHE A 279 -2.42 -20.20 2.44
C PHE A 279 -3.73 -19.51 2.03
N GLU A 280 -3.75 -18.76 0.92
CA GLU A 280 -4.90 -17.97 0.48
C GLU A 280 -6.20 -18.78 0.41
N TYR A 281 -6.11 -20.00 -0.13
CA TYR A 281 -7.24 -20.91 -0.39
C TYR A 281 -7.54 -21.89 0.75
N GLN A 282 -6.94 -21.69 1.92
CA GLN A 282 -7.18 -22.56 3.06
C GLN A 282 -8.61 -22.38 3.60
N SER A 283 -9.34 -23.48 3.73
CA SER A 283 -10.67 -23.52 4.35
C SER A 283 -10.59 -23.82 5.85
N GLY A 284 -11.65 -23.44 6.59
CA GLY A 284 -11.77 -23.70 8.03
C GLY A 284 -10.94 -22.78 8.92
N ILE A 285 -10.54 -21.61 8.40
CA ILE A 285 -9.78 -20.59 9.14
C ILE A 285 -10.49 -19.23 9.17
N GLY A 286 -11.56 -19.06 8.38
CA GLY A 286 -12.39 -17.87 8.39
C GLY A 286 -13.46 -17.91 9.49
N CYS A 287 -14.20 -16.82 9.60
CA CYS A 287 -15.42 -16.79 10.40
C CYS A 287 -16.57 -17.48 9.66
N GLN A 288 -17.59 -17.95 10.40
CA GLN A 288 -18.69 -18.72 9.84
C GLN A 288 -19.36 -18.05 8.63
N PHE A 289 -19.58 -16.73 8.69
CA PHE A 289 -20.20 -15.98 7.60
C PHE A 289 -19.39 -16.06 6.30
N HIS A 290 -18.07 -15.88 6.38
CA HIS A 290 -17.22 -15.88 5.20
C HIS A 290 -17.00 -17.29 4.65
N GLU A 291 -17.02 -18.31 5.51
CA GLU A 291 -17.00 -19.73 5.08
C GLU A 291 -18.29 -20.05 4.28
N ASP A 292 -19.45 -19.63 4.78
CA ASP A 292 -20.74 -19.86 4.11
C ASP A 292 -20.88 -19.10 2.78
N LYS A 293 -20.17 -17.97 2.63
CA LYS A 293 -20.19 -17.11 1.44
C LYS A 293 -19.04 -17.34 0.47
N ASP A 294 -18.12 -18.26 0.78
CA ASP A 294 -16.91 -18.52 0.02
C ASP A 294 -16.08 -17.23 -0.21
N ARG A 295 -15.93 -16.44 0.87
CA ARG A 295 -15.20 -15.15 0.88
C ARG A 295 -14.08 -15.13 1.92
N ASN A 296 -13.56 -16.29 2.28
CA ASN A 296 -12.49 -16.46 3.27
C ASN A 296 -11.24 -15.64 2.97
N LYS A 297 -10.92 -15.42 1.69
CA LYS A 297 -9.76 -14.60 1.28
C LYS A 297 -9.74 -13.23 1.95
N TYR A 298 -10.91 -12.64 2.12
CA TYR A 298 -11.08 -11.29 2.64
C TYR A 298 -11.47 -11.26 4.12
N CYS A 299 -11.76 -12.40 4.75
CA CYS A 299 -12.10 -12.45 6.16
C CYS A 299 -10.89 -12.06 7.02
N THR A 300 -11.06 -11.11 7.93
CA THR A 300 -9.96 -10.66 8.81
C THR A 300 -9.40 -11.80 9.67
N GLN A 301 -10.25 -12.72 10.14
CA GLN A 301 -9.83 -13.90 10.90
C GLN A 301 -8.94 -14.83 10.06
N SER A 302 -9.32 -15.07 8.81
CA SER A 302 -8.53 -15.85 7.86
C SER A 302 -7.20 -15.14 7.58
N ILE A 303 -7.22 -13.83 7.31
CA ILE A 303 -6.02 -13.03 7.03
C ILE A 303 -4.98 -13.16 8.16
N VAL A 304 -5.35 -12.90 9.42
CA VAL A 304 -4.40 -12.96 10.54
C VAL A 304 -3.89 -14.38 10.79
N THR A 305 -4.73 -15.40 10.55
CA THR A 305 -4.33 -16.81 10.66
C THR A 305 -3.32 -17.20 9.58
N ARG A 306 -3.56 -16.79 8.32
CA ARG A 306 -2.63 -17.02 7.20
C ARG A 306 -1.28 -16.36 7.44
N TRP A 307 -1.27 -15.14 7.99
CA TRP A 307 -0.02 -14.49 8.40
C TRP A 307 0.74 -15.35 9.40
N GLY A 308 0.08 -15.87 10.44
CA GLY A 308 0.69 -16.82 11.37
C GLY A 308 1.29 -18.05 10.69
N TYR A 309 0.56 -18.66 9.75
CA TYR A 309 1.06 -19.80 8.98
C TYR A 309 2.26 -19.46 8.10
N MET A 310 2.28 -18.27 7.47
CA MET A 310 3.43 -17.82 6.69
C MET A 310 4.68 -17.59 7.56
N PHE A 311 4.51 -17.03 8.77
CA PHE A 311 5.60 -16.92 9.74
C PHE A 311 6.13 -18.31 10.12
N SER A 312 5.23 -19.27 10.35
CA SER A 312 5.61 -20.62 10.73
C SER A 312 6.30 -21.40 9.61
N ASP A 313 5.76 -21.37 8.38
CA ASP A 313 6.36 -22.04 7.21
C ASP A 313 7.78 -21.57 6.94
N TYR A 314 8.02 -20.26 7.10
CA TYR A 314 9.30 -19.66 6.74
C TYR A 314 10.37 -19.74 7.83
N MET A 315 9.99 -19.78 9.12
CA MET A 315 10.93 -19.61 10.23
C MET A 315 11.03 -20.81 11.19
N CYS A 316 9.95 -21.56 11.44
CA CYS A 316 9.95 -22.59 12.49
C CYS A 316 10.97 -23.71 12.21
N ARG A 317 11.20 -24.04 10.93
CA ARG A 317 12.20 -25.05 10.53
C ARG A 317 13.64 -24.60 10.78
N ASP A 318 13.92 -23.30 10.75
CA ASP A 318 15.28 -22.77 10.94
C ASP A 318 15.81 -23.09 12.34
N ILE A 319 14.92 -23.05 13.33
CA ILE A 319 15.22 -23.22 14.76
C ILE A 319 14.62 -24.50 15.35
N ALA A 320 14.28 -25.47 14.49
CA ALA A 320 13.75 -26.78 14.87
C ALA A 320 12.49 -26.75 15.77
N VAL A 321 11.61 -25.77 15.57
CA VAL A 321 10.31 -25.75 16.25
C VAL A 321 9.35 -26.74 15.58
N GLN A 322 8.74 -27.60 16.40
CA GLN A 322 7.73 -28.54 15.95
C GLN A 322 6.47 -27.82 15.46
N LEU A 323 6.07 -28.12 14.23
CA LEU A 323 4.85 -27.58 13.64
C LEU A 323 3.62 -28.28 14.26
N LEU A 324 2.68 -27.47 14.74
CA LEU A 324 1.41 -27.93 15.31
C LEU A 324 0.28 -27.70 14.30
N PRO A 325 -0.50 -28.72 13.91
CA PRO A 325 -1.67 -28.54 13.05
C PRO A 325 -2.71 -27.64 13.71
N GLY A 326 -3.31 -26.76 12.92
CA GLY A 326 -4.27 -25.75 13.37
C GLY A 326 -3.65 -24.54 14.06
N ARG A 327 -2.33 -24.50 14.25
CA ARG A 327 -1.63 -23.35 14.85
C ARG A 327 -0.48 -22.82 14.00
N HIS A 328 0.40 -23.69 13.55
CA HIS A 328 1.54 -23.35 12.68
C HIS A 328 1.23 -23.61 11.21
N VAL A 329 0.45 -24.65 10.96
CA VAL A 329 0.03 -25.10 9.64
C VAL A 329 -1.46 -25.40 9.69
N PRO A 330 -2.14 -25.46 8.54
CA PRO A 330 -3.54 -25.87 8.50
C PRO A 330 -3.81 -27.20 9.22
N GLN A 331 -5.01 -27.34 9.79
CA GLN A 331 -5.41 -28.51 10.57
C GLN A 331 -5.26 -29.84 9.80
N ASN A 332 -5.46 -29.80 8.48
CA ASN A 332 -5.46 -30.97 7.60
C ASN A 332 -4.09 -31.27 6.98
N THR A 333 -3.01 -30.59 7.40
CA THR A 333 -1.66 -30.79 6.87
C THR A 333 -1.08 -32.13 7.35
N ASN A 334 -0.59 -32.93 6.40
CA ASN A 334 0.10 -34.19 6.71
C ASN A 334 1.56 -33.93 7.11
N LEU A 335 1.82 -33.84 8.42
CA LEU A 335 3.16 -33.60 8.96
C LEU A 335 4.16 -34.73 8.64
N ASN A 336 3.68 -35.97 8.55
CA ASN A 336 4.56 -37.12 8.26
C ASN A 336 5.15 -37.04 6.84
N ALA A 337 4.42 -36.43 5.89
CA ALA A 337 4.94 -36.18 4.55
C ALA A 337 6.05 -35.10 4.53
N ILE A 338 6.13 -34.27 5.57
CA ILE A 338 7.10 -33.17 5.69
C ILE A 338 8.38 -33.64 6.42
N GLU A 339 8.27 -34.61 7.33
CA GLU A 339 9.41 -35.16 8.08
C GLU A 339 10.28 -36.15 7.26
N ILE A 340 9.78 -36.71 6.15
CA ILE A 340 10.54 -37.63 5.28
C ILE A 340 11.38 -36.84 4.27
N LEU A 341 12.36 -36.09 4.78
CA LEU A 341 13.55 -35.68 4.02
C LEU A 341 14.77 -36.19 4.80
N VAL A 342 14.84 -37.52 4.97
CA VAL A 342 16.10 -38.16 5.36
C VAL A 342 17.10 -37.89 4.24
N PRO A 343 18.34 -37.46 4.53
CA PRO A 343 19.34 -37.23 3.49
C PRO A 343 19.64 -38.57 2.82
N THR A 344 19.10 -38.81 1.63
CA THR A 344 19.68 -39.81 0.74
C THR A 344 20.95 -39.20 0.16
N ASP A 345 22.06 -39.91 0.35
CA ASP A 345 23.42 -39.60 -0.10
C ASP A 345 23.54 -39.47 -1.63
N PHE A 346 22.87 -38.48 -2.22
CA PHE A 346 23.08 -38.09 -3.60
C PHE A 346 23.34 -36.59 -3.65
N SER A 347 24.56 -36.28 -4.05
CA SER A 347 25.05 -34.95 -4.37
C SER A 347 24.20 -34.36 -5.50
N ASP A 348 23.18 -33.58 -5.14
CA ASP A 348 22.62 -32.61 -6.05
C ASP A 348 22.32 -31.31 -5.31
N ALA A 349 23.04 -30.27 -5.70
CA ALA A 349 22.98 -28.94 -5.13
C ALA A 349 21.68 -28.26 -5.60
N GLY A 350 20.59 -28.57 -4.92
CA GLY A 350 19.28 -27.99 -5.19
C GLY A 350 18.30 -28.29 -4.06
N ARG A 351 18.50 -27.69 -2.88
CA ARG A 351 17.50 -27.72 -1.81
C ARG A 351 16.25 -26.97 -2.30
N SER A 352 15.32 -27.67 -2.92
CA SER A 352 13.98 -27.15 -3.20
C SER A 352 13.25 -27.01 -1.87
N SER A 353 13.06 -25.78 -1.43
CA SER A 353 12.18 -25.43 -0.33
C SER A 353 10.73 -25.62 -0.77
N VAL A 354 10.25 -26.87 -0.73
CA VAL A 354 8.83 -27.16 -0.95
C VAL A 354 8.06 -26.62 0.26
N SER A 355 7.33 -25.53 0.04
CA SER A 355 6.38 -24.95 1.01
C SER A 355 5.40 -26.01 1.50
N VAL A 356 5.02 -25.96 2.78
CA VAL A 356 4.04 -26.90 3.37
C VAL A 356 2.71 -26.90 2.59
N ALA A 357 2.34 -25.75 2.02
CA ALA A 357 1.15 -25.57 1.19
C ALA A 357 1.11 -26.46 -0.07
N SER A 358 2.26 -26.92 -0.57
CA SER A 358 2.33 -27.76 -1.79
C SER A 358 2.11 -29.25 -1.52
N SER A 359 2.09 -29.68 -0.25
CA SER A 359 1.81 -31.07 0.13
C SER A 359 0.30 -31.36 0.15
N SER A 360 -0.32 -31.28 -1.03
CA SER A 360 -1.72 -31.68 -1.21
C SER A 360 -1.89 -33.20 -1.01
N ASN A 361 -3.05 -33.61 -0.49
CA ASN A 361 -3.38 -34.98 -0.08
C ASN A 361 -3.47 -36.04 -1.21
N TYR A 362 -3.09 -35.71 -2.45
CA TYR A 362 -2.98 -36.70 -3.52
C TYR A 362 -1.55 -37.23 -3.59
N SER A 363 -1.27 -38.24 -2.78
CA SER A 363 -0.09 -39.09 -2.95
C SER A 363 -0.25 -39.94 -4.21
N THR A 364 0.04 -39.38 -5.38
CA THR A 364 0.38 -40.21 -6.54
C THR A 364 1.84 -40.62 -6.38
N LYS A 365 2.05 -41.93 -6.21
CA LYS A 365 3.38 -42.55 -6.24
C LYS A 365 4.17 -41.95 -7.41
N ILE A 366 5.33 -41.38 -7.13
CA ILE A 366 6.34 -41.14 -8.16
C ILE A 366 6.79 -42.53 -8.63
N VAL A 367 6.14 -43.03 -9.67
CA VAL A 367 6.72 -44.05 -10.52
C VAL A 367 7.71 -43.30 -11.39
N SER A 368 8.99 -43.49 -11.12
CA SER A 368 10.07 -43.15 -12.04
C SER A 368 9.80 -43.82 -13.37
N ASP A 369 9.27 -43.07 -14.33
CA ASP A 369 9.43 -43.27 -15.77
C ASP A 369 8.93 -42.02 -16.49
N CYS A 370 9.75 -40.96 -16.49
CA CYS A 370 9.55 -39.82 -17.35
C CYS A 370 10.22 -40.10 -18.70
N LYS A 371 9.50 -40.79 -19.60
CA LYS A 371 9.77 -40.74 -21.04
C LYS A 371 8.93 -39.63 -21.64
N THR A 372 9.51 -38.44 -21.75
CA THR A 372 8.99 -37.39 -22.63
C THR A 372 9.22 -37.80 -24.08
N TYR A 373 8.13 -38.03 -24.78
CA TYR A 373 8.07 -38.30 -26.22
C TYR A 373 8.11 -36.95 -26.95
N TYR A 374 9.24 -36.64 -27.60
CA TYR A 374 9.24 -35.77 -28.77
C TYR A 374 9.83 -36.56 -29.94
N ASP A 375 9.11 -36.47 -31.04
CA ASP A 375 9.20 -37.24 -32.27
C ASP A 375 10.35 -36.68 -33.12
N ASP A 376 11.49 -37.39 -33.17
CA ASP A 376 12.59 -37.13 -34.10
C ASP A 376 12.38 -38.02 -35.34
N GLN A 377 12.06 -37.39 -36.48
CA GLN A 377 12.30 -38.00 -37.79
C GLN A 377 13.62 -37.49 -38.35
N GLU A 378 14.61 -38.39 -38.31
CA GLU A 378 15.90 -38.31 -38.99
C GLU A 378 15.76 -38.29 -40.52
N ILE A 379 16.58 -37.49 -41.22
CA ILE A 379 17.22 -37.90 -42.49
C ILE A 379 18.67 -37.37 -42.55
N SER A 380 19.58 -38.20 -42.05
CA SER A 380 20.76 -38.79 -42.72
C SER A 380 21.86 -37.93 -43.42
N VAL A 381 23.09 -38.16 -42.90
CA VAL A 381 24.45 -38.34 -43.50
C VAL A 381 25.29 -37.21 -44.15
N SER A 382 26.44 -36.99 -43.48
CA SER A 382 27.85 -37.11 -43.96
C SER A 382 28.35 -36.27 -45.14
N SER A 383 29.38 -35.44 -44.90
CA SER A 383 30.74 -35.60 -45.46
C SER A 383 31.59 -34.34 -45.24
N CYS A 384 32.91 -34.56 -45.26
CA CYS A 384 34.04 -33.68 -44.98
C CYS A 384 34.28 -32.47 -45.90
N ASP A 385 35.16 -31.61 -45.38
CA ASP A 385 36.14 -30.72 -46.02
C ASP A 385 35.80 -29.30 -46.49
N GLU A 386 36.85 -28.48 -46.33
CA GLU A 386 37.04 -27.05 -46.47
C GLU A 386 36.42 -26.41 -47.71
N THR A 387 35.93 -25.17 -47.59
CA THR A 387 36.55 -24.00 -48.26
C THR A 387 35.81 -22.70 -47.96
N LYS A 388 36.61 -21.62 -47.95
CA LYS A 388 36.27 -20.21 -47.80
C LYS A 388 35.05 -19.78 -48.63
N THR A 389 34.19 -18.94 -48.05
CA THR A 389 33.77 -17.68 -48.71
C THR A 389 33.18 -16.68 -47.71
N THR A 390 33.72 -15.48 -47.80
CA THR A 390 33.41 -14.21 -47.12
C THR A 390 32.00 -13.69 -47.37
N TYR A 391 31.36 -13.10 -46.34
CA TYR A 391 30.44 -11.97 -46.51
C TYR A 391 30.66 -10.89 -45.44
N ASN A 392 30.59 -9.65 -45.92
CA ASN A 392 30.99 -8.38 -45.28
C ASN A 392 30.12 -7.97 -44.09
N ASN A 393 30.77 -7.61 -42.98
CA ASN A 393 30.19 -6.81 -41.90
C ASN A 393 30.45 -5.32 -42.17
N ASN A 394 29.48 -4.63 -42.78
CA ASN A 394 29.45 -3.17 -42.84
C ASN A 394 28.81 -2.62 -41.56
N PHE A 395 29.64 -2.25 -40.57
CA PHE A 395 29.23 -1.42 -39.45
C PHE A 395 30.05 -0.11 -39.49
N PRO A 396 29.45 1.10 -39.50
CA PRO A 396 30.21 2.34 -39.65
C PRO A 396 30.99 2.67 -38.37
N SER A 397 32.31 2.84 -38.51
CA SER A 397 33.22 3.25 -37.45
C SER A 397 33.24 4.77 -37.27
N LEU A 398 33.10 5.23 -36.02
CA LEU A 398 33.26 6.62 -35.64
C LEU A 398 34.76 6.99 -35.70
N GLY A 399 35.06 7.98 -36.53
CA GLY A 399 36.42 8.34 -36.94
C GLY A 399 37.31 8.91 -35.84
N ALA A 400 38.61 8.62 -35.98
CA ALA A 400 39.69 9.32 -35.29
C ALA A 400 40.70 9.83 -36.31
N ARG A 401 40.99 11.14 -36.29
CA ARG A 401 42.35 11.71 -36.29
C ARG A 401 42.34 13.24 -36.31
N LYS A 402 43.15 13.84 -35.44
CA LYS A 402 44.44 14.46 -35.85
C LYS A 402 45.31 14.80 -34.64
N LYS A 403 46.60 14.43 -34.74
CA LYS A 403 47.71 14.87 -33.89
C LYS A 403 48.40 16.06 -34.57
N THR A 404 48.81 17.05 -33.79
CA THR A 404 49.96 17.96 -33.99
C THR A 404 50.21 18.63 -32.62
N SER A 405 51.24 18.25 -31.86
CA SER A 405 52.65 18.72 -31.84
C SER A 405 52.90 19.54 -30.56
N SER A 406 53.71 18.99 -29.64
CA SER A 406 54.31 19.70 -28.51
C SER A 406 55.62 20.37 -28.94
N PRO A 407 56.18 21.30 -28.13
CA PRO A 407 57.40 20.89 -27.42
C PRO A 407 57.65 21.53 -26.03
N ALA A 408 58.36 20.75 -25.19
CA ALA A 408 59.46 21.12 -24.27
C ALA A 408 59.21 22.15 -23.13
N ALA A 409 59.78 22.06 -21.93
CA ALA A 409 60.62 21.09 -21.22
C ALA A 409 60.71 21.54 -19.73
N SER A 410 61.21 20.63 -18.89
CA SER A 410 61.97 20.81 -17.63
C SER A 410 61.35 20.18 -16.36
N LYS A 411 62.06 19.15 -15.88
CA LYS A 411 62.13 18.67 -14.48
C LYS A 411 63.33 19.38 -13.80
N PRO A 412 63.72 19.17 -12.50
CA PRO A 412 63.14 18.35 -11.40
C PRO A 412 63.12 19.05 -10.01
N LYS A 413 62.53 18.40 -8.98
CA LYS A 413 63.18 17.97 -7.69
C LYS A 413 62.24 17.99 -6.46
N SER A 414 62.08 16.79 -5.89
CA SER A 414 62.05 16.37 -4.46
C SER A 414 61.29 17.17 -3.39
N SER A 415 60.30 16.56 -2.74
CA SER A 415 60.42 15.85 -1.44
C SER A 415 59.04 15.63 -0.79
N THR A 416 58.76 14.38 -0.45
CA THR A 416 57.64 13.86 0.38
C THR A 416 58.02 13.95 1.89
N PRO A 417 57.16 13.64 2.90
CA PRO A 417 55.85 12.95 2.82
C PRO A 417 54.68 13.45 3.72
N LYS A 418 53.47 13.00 3.31
CA LYS A 418 52.30 12.50 4.07
C LYS A 418 51.51 13.42 5.02
N ARG A 419 50.28 13.72 4.59
CA ARG A 419 49.05 13.34 5.33
C ARG A 419 47.90 13.15 4.34
N GLU A 420 47.25 11.99 4.40
CA GLU A 420 46.14 11.57 3.52
C GLU A 420 44.89 12.43 3.73
N TYR A 421 44.39 12.93 2.60
CA TYR A 421 43.05 13.45 2.35
C TYR A 421 42.71 13.04 0.92
N VAL A 422 41.57 12.35 0.71
CA VAL A 422 40.86 12.20 -0.58
C VAL A 422 39.39 11.98 -0.18
N GLU A 423 38.50 12.96 -0.27
CA GLU A 423 37.91 13.66 -1.42
C GLU A 423 36.60 13.04 -1.91
N GLU A 424 35.58 13.87 -1.77
CA GLU A 424 34.34 13.92 -2.52
C GLU A 424 34.58 14.85 -3.73
N TYR A 425 34.28 14.44 -4.97
CA TYR A 425 33.23 15.07 -5.81
C TYR A 425 33.23 14.60 -7.29
N SER A 426 32.06 14.08 -7.68
CA SER A 426 31.29 14.37 -8.91
C SER A 426 31.75 13.93 -10.32
N SER A 427 30.76 13.49 -11.08
CA SER A 427 30.39 14.17 -12.34
C SER A 427 28.92 13.95 -12.72
N ILE A 428 28.27 15.08 -13.01
CA ILE A 428 26.92 15.25 -13.54
C ILE A 428 26.88 14.85 -15.02
N LYS A 429 25.81 14.15 -15.45
CA LYS A 429 25.23 14.34 -16.78
C LYS A 429 23.72 14.55 -16.64
N SER A 430 23.31 15.73 -17.07
CA SER A 430 21.93 16.16 -17.29
C SER A 430 21.42 15.56 -18.60
N GLU A 431 20.32 14.81 -18.55
CA GLU A 431 19.46 14.58 -19.71
C GLU A 431 18.12 15.27 -19.48
N ASN A 432 17.74 16.09 -20.45
CA ASN A 432 16.45 16.75 -20.52
C ASN A 432 15.38 15.68 -20.77
N VAL A 433 14.40 15.56 -19.87
CA VAL A 433 13.17 14.82 -20.13
C VAL A 433 12.04 15.84 -20.25
N GLU A 434 11.51 15.94 -21.46
CA GLU A 434 10.24 16.59 -21.79
C GLU A 434 9.10 16.02 -20.93
N PRO A 435 8.12 16.84 -20.49
CA PRO A 435 6.93 16.31 -19.85
C PRO A 435 6.04 15.65 -20.90
N ASP A 436 5.86 14.34 -20.75
CA ASP A 436 4.96 13.51 -21.55
C ASP A 436 3.52 14.08 -21.49
N LEU A 437 3.06 14.61 -22.62
CA LEU A 437 1.69 15.05 -22.83
C LEU A 437 0.80 13.82 -23.01
N ASN A 438 -0.10 13.60 -22.05
CA ASN A 438 -1.13 12.57 -22.13
C ASN A 438 -1.98 12.72 -23.42
N PRO A 439 -2.01 11.73 -24.33
CA PRO A 439 -2.67 11.87 -25.64
C PRO A 439 -4.20 11.69 -25.61
N TRP A 440 -4.82 11.55 -24.44
CA TRP A 440 -6.28 11.33 -24.30
C TRP A 440 -7.06 12.54 -23.77
N GLY A 441 -6.41 13.70 -23.58
CA GLY A 441 -7.02 14.90 -22.98
C GLY A 441 -7.87 15.79 -23.90
N THR A 442 -7.98 15.51 -25.20
CA THR A 442 -8.51 16.50 -26.18
C THR A 442 -9.86 16.13 -26.82
N ARG A 443 -10.67 15.29 -26.19
CA ARG A 443 -12.06 15.07 -26.59
C ARG A 443 -13.01 15.22 -25.42
N SER A 444 -13.29 16.45 -24.99
CA SER A 444 -14.55 16.87 -24.36
C SER A 444 -14.55 18.37 -24.08
N LEU A 445 -14.48 19.17 -25.15
CA LEU A 445 -14.88 20.57 -25.14
C LEU A 445 -15.64 20.84 -26.45
N ARG A 446 -16.90 20.41 -26.48
CA ARG A 446 -17.95 21.03 -27.29
C ARG A 446 -19.20 21.13 -26.43
N LEU A 447 -19.38 22.30 -25.84
CA LEU A 447 -20.69 22.78 -25.44
C LEU A 447 -21.50 23.06 -26.71
N PRO A 448 -22.74 22.58 -26.86
CA PRO A 448 -23.69 23.16 -27.79
C PRO A 448 -24.29 24.42 -27.18
N ASP A 449 -24.34 25.44 -28.02
CA ASP A 449 -24.92 26.76 -27.81
C ASP A 449 -26.43 26.69 -27.56
N GLU A 450 -26.95 27.59 -26.72
CA GLU A 450 -28.38 27.77 -26.48
C GLU A 450 -29.06 28.35 -27.73
N SER A 451 -30.19 27.76 -28.14
CA SER A 451 -31.28 28.52 -28.76
C SER A 451 -32.62 27.81 -28.55
N ASP A 452 -33.46 28.50 -27.79
CA ASP A 452 -34.93 28.53 -27.75
C ASP A 452 -35.69 27.57 -28.68
N TYR A 453 -36.59 26.76 -28.11
CA TYR A 453 -38.03 26.83 -28.40
C TYR A 453 -38.85 26.24 -27.24
N ASN A 454 -39.75 27.08 -26.71
CA ASN A 454 -40.80 26.77 -25.74
C ASN A 454 -41.86 25.83 -26.32
N VAL A 455 -42.28 24.79 -25.58
CA VAL A 455 -43.68 24.32 -25.57
C VAL A 455 -44.02 23.77 -24.17
N THR A 456 -45.04 24.37 -23.56
CA THR A 456 -45.67 23.97 -22.29
C THR A 456 -46.67 22.81 -22.48
N PRO A 457 -47.04 22.10 -21.39
CA PRO A 457 -47.78 20.83 -21.46
C PRO A 457 -49.29 21.03 -21.34
N ASP A 458 -50.09 20.19 -22.02
CA ASP A 458 -51.42 19.83 -21.50
C ASP A 458 -52.08 18.59 -22.14
N SER A 459 -52.85 17.90 -21.29
CA SER A 459 -54.00 17.01 -21.54
C SER A 459 -53.84 15.50 -21.90
N ASN A 460 -54.17 14.67 -20.89
CA ASN A 460 -55.21 13.63 -20.79
C ASN A 460 -55.43 12.54 -21.87
N MET A 461 -55.56 11.30 -21.34
CA MET A 461 -56.39 10.15 -21.78
C MET A 461 -56.01 9.49 -23.14
N ASP A 462 -56.05 8.17 -23.38
CA ASP A 462 -56.86 7.08 -22.85
C ASP A 462 -56.14 5.71 -23.03
N GLN A 463 -56.71 4.70 -22.37
CA GLN A 463 -56.46 3.26 -22.56
C GLN A 463 -56.80 2.81 -23.99
N ASP A 464 -56.06 1.85 -24.55
CA ASP A 464 -56.66 0.57 -24.96
C ASP A 464 -55.63 -0.44 -25.49
N THR A 465 -55.88 -1.68 -25.08
CA THR A 465 -55.37 -2.97 -25.57
C THR A 465 -55.62 -3.16 -27.07
N ASP A 466 -54.67 -3.77 -27.78
CA ASP A 466 -54.97 -5.01 -28.51
C ASP A 466 -53.73 -5.73 -29.05
N ALA A 467 -53.85 -7.05 -28.99
CA ALA A 467 -52.87 -8.04 -29.40
C ALA A 467 -52.85 -8.22 -30.93
N TYR A 468 -51.66 -8.46 -31.48
CA TYR A 468 -51.53 -9.24 -32.72
C TYR A 468 -50.31 -10.16 -32.68
N THR A 469 -50.62 -11.45 -32.78
CA THR A 469 -49.73 -12.60 -32.88
C THR A 469 -49.21 -12.78 -34.30
N SER A 470 -47.98 -13.30 -34.42
CA SER A 470 -47.47 -14.29 -35.41
C SER A 470 -46.16 -13.83 -36.08
N THR A 471 -45.16 -14.64 -36.39
CA THR A 471 -44.80 -16.08 -36.22
C THR A 471 -43.39 -16.22 -36.81
N TYR A 472 -42.57 -17.12 -36.29
CA TYR A 472 -41.71 -18.14 -36.97
C TYR A 472 -40.50 -18.48 -36.05
N SER A 473 -40.46 -19.58 -35.28
CA SER A 473 -40.21 -21.01 -35.62
C SER A 473 -38.80 -21.22 -36.23
N PHE A 474 -37.91 -22.18 -35.92
CA PHE A 474 -37.85 -23.55 -35.36
C PHE A 474 -36.39 -23.74 -34.81
N GLY A 475 -35.97 -24.74 -34.01
CA GLY A 475 -36.35 -26.16 -33.84
C GLY A 475 -35.66 -26.77 -32.59
N ARG A 476 -36.36 -27.62 -31.83
CA ARG A 476 -36.35 -29.11 -31.84
C ARG A 476 -35.00 -29.74 -31.45
N GLY A 477 -34.88 -30.62 -30.45
CA GLY A 477 -35.92 -31.32 -29.70
C GLY A 477 -35.40 -32.09 -28.47
N ARG A 478 -36.35 -32.47 -27.60
CA ARG A 478 -36.17 -33.38 -26.46
C ARG A 478 -36.58 -34.80 -26.85
N GLY A 479 -35.86 -35.79 -26.33
CA GLY A 479 -36.37 -37.15 -26.13
C GLY A 479 -37.26 -37.22 -24.88
N LEU A 480 -38.28 -38.09 -24.93
CA LEU A 480 -39.18 -38.50 -23.86
C LEU A 480 -38.99 -40.03 -23.68
N PRO A 481 -39.26 -40.63 -22.50
CA PRO A 481 -40.65 -40.83 -22.05
C PRO A 481 -40.94 -40.71 -20.53
N THR A 482 -42.14 -40.18 -20.26
CA THR A 482 -43.14 -40.48 -19.20
C THR A 482 -42.76 -41.26 -17.93
N SER A 483 -43.08 -40.70 -16.75
CA SER A 483 -44.08 -41.25 -15.81
C SER A 483 -44.29 -40.36 -14.58
N ASN A 484 -45.52 -40.38 -14.06
CA ASN A 484 -46.10 -39.44 -13.09
C ASN A 484 -45.65 -39.65 -11.63
N ILE A 485 -45.70 -38.53 -10.91
CA ILE A 485 -45.62 -38.37 -9.45
C ILE A 485 -46.87 -38.95 -8.78
N PHE A 486 -46.70 -39.69 -7.66
CA PHE A 486 -47.74 -39.81 -6.63
C PHE A 486 -47.21 -39.32 -5.29
N ASN A 487 -47.97 -38.38 -4.73
CA ASN A 487 -47.71 -37.69 -3.48
C ASN A 487 -48.39 -38.44 -2.32
N ASN A 488 -47.75 -38.37 -1.16
CA ASN A 488 -48.11 -39.07 0.07
C ASN A 488 -49.02 -38.19 0.98
N LYS A 489 -49.79 -38.87 1.84
CA LYS A 489 -50.45 -38.44 3.11
C LYS A 489 -51.93 -38.02 3.10
N ALA A 490 -52.75 -38.95 3.57
CA ALA A 490 -53.39 -38.98 4.91
C ALA A 490 -54.21 -37.78 5.42
N THR A 491 -55.53 -37.96 5.34
CA THR A 491 -56.55 -37.90 6.42
C THR A 491 -56.72 -36.70 7.38
N SER A 492 -57.96 -36.21 7.33
CA SER A 492 -58.90 -35.94 8.44
C SER A 492 -58.97 -34.52 9.05
N PHE A 493 -60.10 -33.86 8.80
CA PHE A 493 -60.75 -32.91 9.71
C PHE A 493 -62.26 -33.16 9.72
N GLY A 494 -62.78 -33.63 10.85
CA GLY A 494 -64.21 -33.78 11.14
C GLY A 494 -64.59 -32.88 12.32
N ARG A 495 -65.56 -31.99 12.08
CA ARG A 495 -65.98 -30.89 12.96
C ARG A 495 -66.76 -31.36 14.19
N GLY A 496 -66.55 -30.64 15.30
CA GLY A 496 -67.31 -30.77 16.53
C GLY A 496 -68.44 -29.73 16.70
N ARG A 497 -69.48 -30.22 17.37
CA ARG A 497 -70.39 -29.60 18.34
C ARG A 497 -71.55 -28.69 17.91
N HIS A 498 -72.69 -29.11 18.48
CA HIS A 498 -74.00 -28.48 18.59
C HIS A 498 -74.08 -27.42 19.70
N ARG A 499 -74.94 -26.42 19.43
CA ARG A 499 -75.92 -25.71 20.28
C ARG A 499 -75.48 -24.97 21.54
N TYR A 500 -75.83 -23.67 21.59
CA TYR A 500 -76.79 -23.10 22.55
C TYR A 500 -77.53 -21.89 21.95
N ASN A 501 -78.84 -21.84 22.25
CA ASN A 501 -79.86 -20.77 22.09
C ASN A 501 -80.31 -20.33 20.69
#